data_AF-A0A6A3NMI1-F1
#
_entry.id   AF-A0A6A3NMI1-F1
#
_cell.length_a   1.000
_cell.length_b   1.000
_cell.length_c   1.000
_cell.angle_alpha   90.00
_cell.angle_beta   90.00
_cell.angle_gamma   90.00
#
_symmetry.space_group_name_H-M   'P 1'
#
loop_
_entity.id
_entity.type
_entity.pdbx_description
1 polymer ?
#
loop_
_entity_poly.entity_id
_entity_poly.type
_entity_poly.pdbx_seq_one_letter_code
_entity_poly.pdbx_strand_id
1 'polypeptide(L)'
;MSAASNSDLSDEDVESAQSWFVDNFLDGETQLFGGTNNALNSSLEVCDGLPSLVTRSSTVKPNGACPAIFTDVNASCTCLSGFDHSDDAWEFRIRVKGNGSSATSFPTTQAATDTLEIDAIQTLYVPDTLQKLSILGISESPLSITFVPEYRNHAGNEFPIARTLDSTSKLSTIELANVDMFETVTSVSGFMPSTTTSVTMRNCNITSFGFEFTAGLNNLTQLDLSSNNMVAAYAGTGNQLFANRCFLTLCELEEYNLSYNKLTVFPATPLNVKTLRKFYIQGNNISSFDVNATTFGQIEDLEDFTADLASDSAACTTGQWKTTHGARFCVADITAGTSSGTSPLIFVLFAGIVVVVLLACVLVLQWITYRKDRSSEIHSHASSDDHLYSIFNPDFEAHETMRAKLSDFGISRERHDLETHMTAGMGTSFWIAPEVLNGRDYDERADVFSFGVVLSELDTDDYPYWNAANQPRGKLQEGEILQLVATGQLRPSFSSSCPPPILEVANRCLQVRPDDRPSAAELVQIFQELLLLELSSSSTDFRASSLSMDSIE
;
A
#
# COMPACT_ATOMS: atom_id res chain seq x y z
N MET A 1 27.55 33.02 18.66
CA MET A 1 26.57 33.62 19.58
C MET A 1 26.63 32.88 20.91
N SER A 2 26.21 33.53 22.01
CA SER A 2 26.19 32.94 23.35
C SER A 2 25.20 31.78 23.39
N ALA A 3 25.65 30.56 23.69
CA ALA A 3 24.77 29.47 24.05
C ALA A 3 23.86 29.92 25.22
N ALA A 4 22.57 29.60 25.16
CA ALA A 4 21.65 29.84 26.27
C ALA A 4 22.25 29.22 27.54
N SER A 5 22.36 30.00 28.62
CA SER A 5 22.79 29.48 29.91
C SER A 5 21.74 28.53 30.45
N ASN A 6 22.16 27.37 30.99
CA ASN A 6 21.33 26.37 31.69
C ASN A 6 20.49 26.92 32.87
N SER A 7 20.36 28.23 33.06
CA SER A 7 19.81 28.87 34.25
C SER A 7 18.28 28.90 34.31
N ASP A 8 17.58 28.60 33.21
CA ASP A 8 16.11 28.76 33.11
C ASP A 8 15.33 27.42 32.99
N LEU A 9 16.02 26.26 32.99
CA LEU A 9 15.39 24.93 32.91
C LEU A 9 15.48 24.19 34.25
N SER A 10 14.45 23.42 34.60
CA SER A 10 14.52 22.55 35.79
C SER A 10 15.40 21.32 35.52
N ASP A 11 15.94 20.70 36.57
CA ASP A 11 16.76 19.48 36.44
C ASP A 11 15.98 18.34 35.74
N GLU A 12 14.67 18.27 35.96
CA GLU A 12 13.76 17.30 35.32
C GLU A 12 13.59 17.57 33.81
N ASP A 13 13.51 18.84 33.41
CA ASP A 13 13.46 19.22 31.99
C ASP A 13 14.76 18.89 31.26
N VAL A 14 15.91 19.09 31.94
CA VAL A 14 17.24 18.75 31.40
C VAL A 14 17.36 17.24 31.19
N GLU A 15 17.02 16.44 32.20
CA GLU A 15 17.07 14.97 32.10
C GLU A 15 16.14 14.44 31.00
N SER A 16 14.92 14.99 30.92
CA SER A 16 13.94 14.62 29.89
C SER A 16 14.44 14.94 28.47
N ALA A 17 15.00 16.13 28.26
CA ALA A 17 15.54 16.55 26.97
C ALA A 17 16.77 15.73 26.55
N GLN A 18 17.66 15.43 27.50
CA GLN A 18 18.82 14.56 27.28
C GLN A 18 18.42 13.13 26.94
N SER A 19 17.45 12.57 27.67
CA SER A 19 16.90 11.24 27.40
C SER A 19 16.30 11.15 26.00
N TRP A 20 15.44 12.11 25.63
CA TRP A 20 14.90 12.22 24.29
C TRP A 20 15.98 12.28 23.22
N PHE A 21 17.04 13.07 23.43
CA PHE A 21 18.13 13.20 22.46
C PHE A 21 18.87 11.87 22.26
N VAL A 22 19.19 11.15 23.34
CA VAL A 22 19.89 9.87 23.27
C VAL A 22 19.06 8.79 22.57
N ASP A 23 17.73 8.81 22.75
CA ASP A 23 16.80 7.87 22.12
C ASP A 23 16.64 8.11 20.60
N ASN A 24 16.79 9.36 20.15
CA ASN A 24 16.55 9.72 18.74
C ASN A 24 17.82 9.77 17.89
N PHE A 25 18.98 10.12 18.49
CA PHE A 25 20.28 10.18 17.81
C PHE A 25 21.15 8.97 18.18
N LEU A 26 21.32 8.03 17.25
CA LEU A 26 22.13 6.84 17.50
C LEU A 26 23.62 7.17 17.53
N ASP A 27 24.39 6.36 18.26
CA ASP A 27 25.84 6.58 18.38
C ASP A 27 26.54 6.37 17.04
N GLY A 28 27.28 7.38 16.58
CA GLY A 28 28.02 7.37 15.31
C GLY A 28 27.20 7.80 14.08
N GLU A 29 25.87 7.94 14.22
CA GLU A 29 24.96 8.34 13.15
C GLU A 29 24.95 9.88 13.01
N THR A 30 25.16 10.37 11.79
CA THR A 30 25.03 11.79 11.45
C THR A 30 23.68 12.01 10.77
N GLN A 31 22.80 12.78 11.40
CA GLN A 31 21.47 13.08 10.87
C GLN A 31 21.40 14.51 10.32
N LEU A 32 20.72 14.67 9.18
CA LEU A 32 20.20 15.98 8.75
C LEU A 32 18.99 16.33 9.63
N PHE A 33 19.07 17.50 10.26
CA PHE A 33 18.10 17.99 11.23
C PHE A 33 17.69 19.42 10.86
N GLY A 34 16.44 19.80 11.12
CA GLY A 34 15.94 21.16 10.90
C GLY A 34 14.85 21.52 11.89
N GLY A 35 14.95 22.71 12.48
CA GLY A 35 14.04 23.30 13.47
C GLY A 35 13.91 22.52 14.79
N THR A 36 12.94 22.90 15.61
CA THR A 36 12.64 22.23 16.90
C THR A 36 11.17 21.96 17.02
N ASN A 37 10.79 20.76 17.46
CA ASN A 37 9.42 20.50 17.92
C ASN A 37 9.10 21.28 19.21
N ASN A 38 7.82 21.49 19.49
CA ASN A 38 7.25 21.92 20.76
C ASN A 38 7.69 21.09 21.99
N ALA A 39 8.26 19.90 21.78
CA ALA A 39 8.83 19.07 22.85
C ALA A 39 10.18 19.56 23.37
N LEU A 40 10.89 20.38 22.59
CA LEU A 40 12.06 21.12 23.04
C LEU A 40 11.62 22.56 23.32
N ASN A 41 11.94 23.06 24.52
CA ASN A 41 11.82 24.49 24.82
C ASN A 41 12.55 25.29 23.73
N SER A 42 12.00 26.40 23.23
CA SER A 42 12.64 27.25 22.21
C SER A 42 14.08 27.68 22.58
N SER A 43 14.41 27.64 23.88
CA SER A 43 15.76 27.87 24.40
C SER A 43 16.78 26.77 24.05
N LEU A 44 16.33 25.64 23.51
CA LEU A 44 17.12 24.45 23.16
C LEU A 44 17.27 24.26 21.65
N GLU A 45 16.98 25.30 20.87
CA GLU A 45 17.13 25.29 19.42
C GLU A 45 18.57 25.00 18.98
N VAL A 46 18.73 23.97 18.17
CA VAL A 46 19.98 23.70 17.46
C VAL A 46 20.07 24.68 16.29
N CYS A 47 21.16 25.45 16.23
CA CYS A 47 21.43 26.40 15.13
C CYS A 47 20.29 27.41 14.89
N ASP A 48 19.67 27.91 15.96
CA ASP A 48 18.55 28.87 15.91
C ASP A 48 17.38 28.36 15.04
N GLY A 49 17.16 27.03 15.06
CA GLY A 49 16.10 26.36 14.30
C GLY A 49 16.39 26.18 12.80
N LEU A 50 17.54 26.62 12.31
CA LEU A 50 17.95 26.44 10.92
C LEU A 50 18.52 25.03 10.65
N PRO A 51 18.59 24.60 9.38
CA PRO A 51 19.14 23.30 9.04
C PRO A 51 20.55 23.06 9.59
N SER A 52 20.79 21.85 10.11
CA SER A 52 22.04 21.47 10.74
C SER A 52 22.32 19.97 10.59
N LEU A 53 23.58 19.59 10.76
CA LEU A 53 23.97 18.19 10.92
C LEU A 53 24.20 17.90 12.40
N VAL A 54 23.51 16.91 12.93
CA VAL A 54 23.63 16.51 14.33
C VAL A 54 24.22 15.10 14.39
N THR A 55 25.28 14.94 15.16
CA THR A 55 25.93 13.64 15.36
C THR A 55 26.17 13.40 16.84
N ARG A 56 25.72 12.25 17.36
CA ARG A 56 26.13 11.77 18.68
C ARG A 56 27.30 10.81 18.54
N SER A 57 28.34 10.95 19.35
CA SER A 57 29.48 10.04 19.27
C SER A 57 30.14 9.77 20.63
N SER A 58 30.23 8.51 21.01
CA SER A 58 30.98 8.04 22.18
C SER A 58 32.50 8.05 21.98
N THR A 59 32.97 8.19 20.72
CA THR A 59 34.39 8.06 20.35
C THR A 59 35.03 9.37 19.91
N VAL A 60 34.25 10.31 19.36
CA VAL A 60 34.70 11.62 18.91
C VAL A 60 34.20 12.67 19.89
N LYS A 61 35.09 13.55 20.35
CA LYS A 61 34.70 14.60 21.30
C LYS A 61 33.70 15.59 20.67
N PRO A 62 32.70 16.05 21.45
CA PRO A 62 31.80 17.12 21.04
C PRO A 62 32.51 18.37 20.54
N ASN A 63 32.00 18.98 19.47
CA ASN A 63 32.52 20.24 18.93
C ASN A 63 32.07 21.48 19.72
N GLY A 64 31.14 21.33 20.67
CA GLY A 64 30.63 22.40 21.54
C GLY A 64 29.69 23.40 20.86
N ALA A 65 29.20 23.10 19.65
CA ALA A 65 28.28 23.97 18.93
C ALA A 65 26.80 23.68 19.19
N CYS A 66 26.46 22.51 19.74
CA CYS A 66 25.10 22.23 20.23
C CYS A 66 24.81 23.04 21.50
N PRO A 67 23.52 23.21 21.88
CA PRO A 67 23.14 23.56 23.25
C PRO A 67 23.91 22.74 24.29
N ALA A 68 24.26 23.36 25.43
CA ALA A 68 25.13 22.76 26.42
C ALA A 68 24.62 21.40 26.92
N ILE A 69 23.31 21.28 27.15
CA ILE A 69 22.67 20.03 27.60
C ILE A 69 22.87 18.86 26.62
N PHE A 70 22.94 19.12 25.31
CA PHE A 70 23.16 18.09 24.29
C PHE A 70 24.65 17.80 24.12
N THR A 71 25.49 18.82 24.26
CA THR A 71 26.95 18.66 24.32
C THR A 71 27.35 17.71 25.47
N ASP A 72 26.67 17.80 26.62
CA ASP A 72 26.88 16.94 27.79
C ASP A 72 26.55 15.45 27.53
N VAL A 73 25.68 15.16 26.55
CA VAL A 73 25.36 13.80 26.08
C VAL A 73 26.04 13.44 24.76
N ASN A 74 27.22 14.03 24.54
CA ASN A 74 28.12 13.76 23.41
C ASN A 74 27.61 14.19 22.01
N ALA A 75 26.77 15.23 21.93
CA ALA A 75 26.32 15.78 20.66
C ALA A 75 27.34 16.72 20.02
N SER A 76 27.47 16.65 18.70
CA SER A 76 28.13 17.67 17.86
C SER A 76 27.15 18.19 16.82
N CYS A 77 27.08 19.51 16.69
CA CYS A 77 26.16 20.19 15.78
C CYS A 77 26.95 20.99 14.75
N THR A 78 26.60 20.85 13.48
CA THR A 78 27.18 21.59 12.38
C THR A 78 26.10 22.47 11.76
N CYS A 79 26.15 23.78 11.98
CA CYS A 79 25.14 24.68 11.42
C CYS A 79 25.38 24.91 9.92
N LEU A 80 24.34 24.79 9.11
CA LEU A 80 24.42 25.01 7.67
C LEU A 80 24.23 26.49 7.36
N SER A 81 25.32 27.16 7.04
CA SER A 81 25.33 28.56 6.67
C SER A 81 24.76 28.77 5.27
N GLY A 82 23.86 29.74 5.12
CA GLY A 82 23.21 30.07 3.85
C GLY A 82 21.71 29.80 3.81
N PHE A 83 21.15 29.20 4.86
CA PHE A 83 19.70 29.12 5.08
C PHE A 83 19.22 30.27 5.99
N ASP A 84 18.00 30.72 5.77
CA ASP A 84 17.30 31.73 6.55
C ASP A 84 15.83 31.35 6.76
N HIS A 85 15.22 31.84 7.83
CA HIS A 85 13.81 31.60 8.14
C HIS A 85 12.84 32.23 7.12
N SER A 86 13.29 33.18 6.31
CA SER A 86 12.52 33.79 5.23
C SER A 86 12.63 33.07 3.89
N ASP A 87 13.45 32.01 3.79
CA ASP A 87 13.64 31.26 2.56
C ASP A 87 12.33 30.63 2.06
N ASP A 88 12.11 30.69 0.74
CA ASP A 88 11.02 30.00 0.06
C ASP A 88 11.43 28.63 -0.51
N ALA A 89 12.74 28.31 -0.50
CA ALA A 89 13.25 27.05 -1.00
C ALA A 89 14.49 26.56 -0.25
N TRP A 90 14.50 25.28 0.11
CA TRP A 90 15.66 24.58 0.68
C TRP A 90 16.13 23.47 -0.26
N GLU A 91 17.43 23.43 -0.56
CA GLU A 91 18.08 22.38 -1.34
C GLU A 91 19.21 21.76 -0.52
N PHE A 92 19.16 20.44 -0.34
CA PHE A 92 20.20 19.67 0.32
C PHE A 92 20.89 18.74 -0.67
N ARG A 93 22.21 18.84 -0.77
CA ARG A 93 23.04 17.91 -1.55
C ARG A 93 23.65 16.92 -0.59
N ILE A 94 23.31 15.65 -0.69
CA ILE A 94 23.66 14.64 0.30
C ILE A 94 24.51 13.52 -0.31
N ARG A 95 25.33 12.88 0.52
CA ARG A 95 25.98 11.60 0.22
C ARG A 95 26.01 10.74 1.48
N VAL A 96 26.03 9.42 1.30
CA VAL A 96 26.19 8.49 2.43
C VAL A 96 27.59 8.63 3.01
N LYS A 97 27.66 8.69 4.34
CA LYS A 97 28.92 8.69 5.10
C LYS A 97 29.70 7.40 4.82
N GLY A 98 30.98 7.51 4.48
CA GLY A 98 31.78 6.36 4.04
C GLY A 98 32.04 5.34 5.16
N ASN A 99 31.84 4.04 4.89
CA ASN A 99 32.28 2.97 5.79
C ASN A 99 33.82 3.05 5.98
N GLY A 100 34.26 3.56 7.12
CA GLY A 100 35.68 3.76 7.44
C GLY A 100 36.12 5.23 7.56
N SER A 101 35.23 6.21 7.35
CA SER A 101 35.48 7.59 7.77
C SER A 101 35.35 7.69 9.29
N SER A 102 36.39 7.28 10.02
CA SER A 102 36.55 7.65 11.42
C SER A 102 36.79 9.16 11.47
N ALA A 103 35.70 9.93 11.46
CA ALA A 103 35.77 11.37 11.61
C ALA A 103 36.57 11.67 12.89
N THR A 104 37.65 12.44 12.78
CA THR A 104 38.46 12.83 13.94
C THR A 104 37.89 14.03 14.67
N SER A 105 36.98 14.75 14.01
CA SER A 105 36.29 15.94 14.50
C SER A 105 35.10 16.26 13.61
N PHE A 106 34.09 16.94 14.17
CA PHE A 106 32.96 17.49 13.41
C PHE A 106 33.10 19.02 13.32
N PRO A 107 32.94 19.63 12.12
CA PRO A 107 32.98 21.08 11.99
C PRO A 107 31.82 21.74 12.75
N THR A 108 31.96 23.00 13.15
CA THR A 108 30.86 23.74 13.80
C THR A 108 29.94 24.40 12.77
N THR A 109 30.44 24.66 11.56
CA THR A 109 29.69 25.25 10.45
C THR A 109 30.08 24.62 9.13
N GLN A 110 29.12 24.54 8.21
CA GLN A 110 29.30 24.07 6.83
C GLN A 110 28.45 24.95 5.89
N ALA A 111 28.80 25.06 4.60
CA ALA A 111 27.98 25.85 3.68
C ALA A 111 26.79 25.04 3.16
N ALA A 112 25.65 25.68 2.95
CA ALA A 112 24.45 25.05 2.37
C ALA A 112 24.71 24.43 0.98
N THR A 113 25.69 24.96 0.23
CA THR A 113 26.09 24.44 -1.09
C THR A 113 26.98 23.21 -1.04
N ASP A 114 27.53 22.88 0.14
CA ASP A 114 28.41 21.74 0.30
C ASP A 114 27.64 20.43 0.19
N THR A 115 28.33 19.35 -0.18
CA THR A 115 27.74 18.01 -0.10
C THR A 115 27.82 17.51 1.34
N LEU A 116 26.66 17.21 1.92
CA LEU A 116 26.49 16.79 3.30
C LEU A 116 26.69 15.28 3.42
N GLU A 117 27.63 14.85 4.26
CA GLU A 117 27.85 13.43 4.56
C GLU A 117 26.95 13.02 5.73
N ILE A 118 25.90 12.26 5.42
CA ILE A 118 24.85 11.90 6.39
C ILE A 118 24.51 10.41 6.31
N ASP A 119 23.95 9.89 7.40
CA ASP A 119 23.44 8.52 7.53
C ASP A 119 21.91 8.48 7.51
N ALA A 120 21.27 9.55 7.99
CA ALA A 120 19.83 9.64 8.09
C ALA A 120 19.29 11.08 7.92
N ILE A 121 18.00 11.17 7.61
CA ILE A 121 17.24 12.43 7.54
C ILE A 121 16.07 12.31 8.51
N GLN A 122 16.03 13.19 9.50
CA GLN A 122 14.88 13.27 10.40
C GLN A 122 13.78 14.14 9.77
N THR A 123 12.52 13.99 10.20
CA THR A 123 11.45 14.94 9.89
C THR A 123 11.93 16.38 10.11
N LEU A 124 11.93 17.19 9.05
CA LEU A 124 12.44 18.56 9.08
C LEU A 124 11.36 19.53 9.53
N TYR A 125 11.62 20.32 10.57
CA TYR A 125 10.80 21.49 10.85
C TYR A 125 11.23 22.61 9.92
N VAL A 126 10.31 23.02 9.05
CA VAL A 126 10.53 24.03 8.02
C VAL A 126 9.78 25.32 8.37
N PRO A 127 10.27 26.50 7.95
CA PRO A 127 9.57 27.75 8.16
C PRO A 127 8.27 27.80 7.37
N ASP A 128 7.33 28.64 7.81
CA ASP A 128 6.02 28.84 7.18
C ASP A 128 6.08 29.57 5.82
N THR A 129 7.25 30.09 5.48
CA THR A 129 7.62 30.71 4.21
C THR A 129 8.02 29.68 3.14
N LEU A 130 8.48 28.49 3.56
CA LEU A 130 9.04 27.49 2.66
C LEU A 130 7.98 26.94 1.70
N GLN A 131 8.26 27.00 0.41
CA GLN A 131 7.41 26.51 -0.67
C GLN A 131 7.98 25.28 -1.37
N LYS A 132 9.32 25.15 -1.39
CA LYS A 132 10.03 24.05 -2.05
C LYS A 132 11.08 23.39 -1.15
N LEU A 133 11.08 22.07 -1.12
CA LEU A 133 12.10 21.25 -0.46
C LEU A 133 12.71 20.26 -1.46
N SER A 134 14.04 20.33 -1.64
CA SER A 134 14.80 19.46 -2.54
C SER A 134 15.87 18.67 -1.76
N ILE A 135 15.90 17.34 -1.94
CA ILE A 135 16.97 16.45 -1.44
C ILE A 135 17.59 15.73 -2.63
N LEU A 136 18.87 16.01 -2.88
CA LEU A 136 19.60 15.58 -4.06
C LEU A 136 20.77 14.68 -3.65
N GLY A 137 20.71 13.40 -4.01
CA GLY A 137 21.77 12.44 -3.77
C GLY A 137 22.92 12.59 -4.77
N ILE A 138 24.16 12.71 -4.26
CA ILE A 138 25.37 12.87 -5.06
C ILE A 138 26.15 11.55 -5.09
N SER A 139 25.84 10.70 -6.06
CA SER A 139 26.51 9.41 -6.30
C SER A 139 26.13 8.82 -7.66
N GLU A 140 26.79 7.74 -8.06
CA GLU A 140 26.50 7.03 -9.32
C GLU A 140 25.20 6.20 -9.30
N SER A 141 24.71 5.84 -8.11
CA SER A 141 23.52 5.01 -7.90
C SER A 141 22.66 5.58 -6.77
N PRO A 142 21.33 5.36 -6.75
CA PRO A 142 20.47 5.91 -5.70
C PRO A 142 21.02 5.67 -4.29
N LEU A 143 21.07 6.73 -3.48
CA LEU A 143 21.65 6.67 -2.13
C LEU A 143 20.72 5.94 -1.16
N SER A 144 21.23 4.92 -0.49
CA SER A 144 20.54 4.29 0.64
C SER A 144 20.68 5.18 1.87
N ILE A 145 19.68 6.02 2.13
CA ILE A 145 19.60 6.89 3.30
C ILE A 145 18.39 6.50 4.16
N THR A 146 18.53 6.57 5.49
CA THR A 146 17.41 6.26 6.38
C THR A 146 16.57 7.51 6.63
N PHE A 147 15.25 7.43 6.42
CA PHE A 147 14.33 8.43 6.94
C PHE A 147 13.90 8.05 8.35
N VAL A 148 14.05 8.97 9.29
CA VAL A 148 13.81 8.71 10.70
C VAL A 148 12.63 9.58 11.16
N PRO A 149 11.66 9.01 11.89
CA PRO A 149 10.59 9.80 12.47
C PRO A 149 11.13 10.76 13.52
N GLU A 150 10.31 11.73 13.88
CA GLU A 150 10.63 12.66 14.97
C GLU A 150 10.91 11.94 16.30
N TYR A 151 10.18 10.85 16.56
CA TYR A 151 10.35 9.96 17.70
C TYR A 151 10.62 8.55 17.22
N ARG A 152 11.88 8.10 17.31
CA ARG A 152 12.34 6.79 16.82
C ARG A 152 11.60 5.62 17.48
N ASN A 153 11.13 5.79 18.72
CA ASN A 153 10.40 4.76 19.48
C ASN A 153 8.87 4.87 19.35
N HIS A 154 8.33 5.81 18.56
CA HIS A 154 6.89 5.96 18.41
C HIS A 154 6.30 4.85 17.54
N ALA A 155 5.25 4.19 18.03
CA ALA A 155 4.57 3.14 17.29
C ALA A 155 3.73 3.74 16.16
N GLY A 156 4.19 3.59 14.91
CA GLY A 156 3.44 4.02 13.74
C GLY A 156 4.31 4.09 12.49
N ASN A 157 3.65 4.15 11.35
CA ASN A 157 4.29 4.29 10.03
C ASN A 157 4.10 5.70 9.46
N GLU A 158 3.60 6.64 10.26
CA GLU A 158 3.37 8.03 9.86
C GLU A 158 4.55 8.90 10.28
N PHE A 159 5.40 9.24 9.32
CA PHE A 159 6.46 10.22 9.55
C PHE A 159 6.69 11.08 8.29
N PRO A 160 6.21 12.33 8.32
CA PRO A 160 6.39 13.22 7.18
C PRO A 160 7.85 13.64 7.04
N ILE A 161 8.26 13.93 5.81
CA ILE A 161 9.58 14.47 5.51
C ILE A 161 9.77 15.87 6.12
N ALA A 162 8.68 16.63 6.24
CA ALA A 162 8.70 17.98 6.77
C ALA A 162 7.42 18.32 7.54
N ARG A 163 7.54 19.18 8.56
CA ARG A 163 6.44 19.74 9.35
C ARG A 163 6.64 21.25 9.53
N THR A 164 5.55 21.97 9.75
CA THR A 164 5.56 23.36 10.21
C THR A 164 4.98 23.45 11.60
N LEU A 165 5.53 24.33 12.45
CA LEU A 165 5.05 24.51 13.83
C LEU A 165 3.62 25.02 13.92
N ASP A 166 3.23 25.94 13.03
CA ASP A 166 1.96 26.68 13.14
C ASP A 166 0.83 26.11 12.29
N SER A 167 0.93 24.87 11.79
CA SER A 167 -0.04 24.20 10.90
C SER A 167 -0.38 24.94 9.58
N THR A 168 0.28 26.06 9.29
CA THR A 168 0.11 26.90 8.08
C THR A 168 1.20 26.66 7.04
N SER A 169 1.49 25.39 6.74
CA SER A 169 2.51 25.05 5.73
C SER A 169 2.18 25.63 4.35
N LYS A 170 3.17 26.29 3.74
CA LYS A 170 3.15 26.67 2.31
C LYS A 170 3.93 25.70 1.43
N LEU A 171 4.49 24.64 2.02
CA LEU A 171 5.30 23.67 1.30
C LEU A 171 4.42 22.95 0.28
N SER A 172 4.68 23.24 -0.99
CA SER A 172 3.88 22.78 -2.12
C SER A 172 4.69 21.90 -3.08
N THR A 173 6.01 22.04 -3.08
CA THR A 173 6.90 21.31 -3.98
C THR A 173 7.89 20.45 -3.19
N ILE A 174 7.92 19.15 -3.46
CA ILE A 174 8.90 18.21 -2.92
C ILE A 174 9.66 17.56 -4.07
N GLU A 175 10.99 17.60 -3.99
CA GLU A 175 11.88 17.00 -4.97
C GLU A 175 12.88 16.06 -4.28
N LEU A 176 12.84 14.79 -4.63
CA LEU A 176 13.79 13.76 -4.24
C LEU A 176 14.46 13.24 -5.50
N ALA A 177 15.78 13.33 -5.56
CA ALA A 177 16.54 12.88 -6.72
C ALA A 177 17.71 12.02 -6.28
N ASN A 178 17.87 10.85 -6.91
CA ASN A 178 18.99 9.94 -6.66
C ASN A 178 19.09 9.46 -5.19
N VAL A 179 17.95 9.24 -4.56
CA VAL A 179 17.81 8.70 -3.19
C VAL A 179 16.94 7.45 -3.27
N ASP A 180 17.39 6.33 -2.72
CA ASP A 180 16.61 5.10 -2.71
C ASP A 180 15.37 5.28 -1.81
N MET A 181 14.19 5.20 -2.43
CA MET A 181 12.90 5.37 -1.79
C MET A 181 12.10 4.07 -1.76
N PHE A 182 12.65 2.93 -2.21
CA PHE A 182 11.90 1.68 -2.39
C PHE A 182 11.15 1.23 -1.12
N GLU A 183 11.84 1.21 0.02
CA GLU A 183 11.22 0.81 1.29
C GLU A 183 10.26 1.89 1.79
N THR A 184 10.68 3.16 1.78
CA THR A 184 9.88 4.28 2.28
C THR A 184 8.53 4.41 1.56
N VAL A 185 8.50 4.29 0.24
CA VAL A 185 7.25 4.43 -0.54
C VAL A 185 6.28 3.27 -0.33
N THR A 186 6.73 2.15 0.25
CA THR A 186 5.90 0.96 0.48
C THR A 186 5.51 0.79 1.95
N SER A 187 6.27 1.34 2.90
CA SER A 187 6.05 1.15 4.33
C SER A 187 5.53 2.38 5.07
N VAL A 188 5.65 3.59 4.51
CA VAL A 188 5.35 4.86 5.20
C VAL A 188 4.05 5.48 4.69
N SER A 189 3.24 5.98 5.62
CA SER A 189 2.02 6.75 5.34
C SER A 189 2.24 8.23 5.62
N GLY A 190 1.59 9.12 4.85
CA GLY A 190 1.64 10.57 5.12
C GLY A 190 3.04 11.18 5.03
N PHE A 191 3.92 10.61 4.19
CA PHE A 191 5.30 11.05 4.06
C PHE A 191 5.41 12.50 3.53
N MET A 192 4.45 12.92 2.70
CA MET A 192 4.38 14.27 2.16
C MET A 192 3.28 15.07 2.86
N PRO A 193 3.50 16.36 3.18
CA PRO A 193 2.44 17.21 3.70
C PRO A 193 1.27 17.31 2.72
N SER A 194 0.05 17.39 3.23
CA SER A 194 -1.19 17.49 2.44
C SER A 194 -1.26 18.75 1.55
N THR A 195 -0.41 19.74 1.81
CA THR A 195 -0.26 20.97 1.01
C THR A 195 0.55 20.76 -0.27
N THR A 196 1.16 19.59 -0.47
CA THR A 196 2.01 19.28 -1.62
C THR A 196 1.18 19.18 -2.91
N THR A 197 1.54 19.98 -3.92
CA THR A 197 0.90 20.01 -5.24
C THR A 197 1.84 19.56 -6.37
N SER A 198 3.15 19.52 -6.12
CA SER A 198 4.17 19.06 -7.08
C SER A 198 5.15 18.12 -6.38
N VAL A 199 5.28 16.91 -6.94
CA VAL A 199 6.16 15.86 -6.43
C VAL A 199 7.09 15.39 -7.54
N THR A 200 8.39 15.43 -7.28
CA THR A 200 9.40 14.80 -8.13
C THR A 200 10.15 13.74 -7.33
N MET A 201 10.16 12.50 -7.82
CA MET A 201 10.95 11.40 -7.29
C MET A 201 11.70 10.75 -8.45
N ARG A 202 12.90 11.25 -8.77
CA ARG A 202 13.67 10.86 -9.95
C ARG A 202 14.85 9.99 -9.58
N ASN A 203 15.02 8.85 -10.25
CA ASN A 203 16.09 7.91 -9.94
C ASN A 203 16.08 7.47 -8.46
N CYS A 204 14.90 7.04 -8.00
CA CYS A 204 14.64 6.73 -6.60
C CYS A 204 14.40 5.24 -6.33
N ASN A 205 14.78 4.37 -7.27
CA ASN A 205 14.61 2.92 -7.19
C ASN A 205 13.14 2.46 -7.00
N ILE A 206 12.15 3.31 -7.32
CA ILE A 206 10.73 3.03 -7.09
C ILE A 206 10.24 1.96 -8.07
N THR A 207 9.58 0.91 -7.57
CA THR A 207 8.90 -0.11 -8.41
C THR A 207 7.38 -0.01 -8.34
N SER A 208 6.86 0.42 -7.19
CA SER A 208 5.45 0.51 -6.83
C SER A 208 5.30 1.42 -5.62
N PHE A 209 4.08 1.89 -5.37
CA PHE A 209 3.72 2.63 -4.16
C PHE A 209 2.87 1.77 -3.24
N GLY A 210 3.06 1.95 -1.93
CA GLY A 210 2.07 1.57 -0.94
C GLY A 210 0.81 2.42 -1.09
N PHE A 211 -0.33 1.88 -0.66
CA PHE A 211 -1.62 2.55 -0.80
C PHE A 211 -1.62 3.91 -0.08
N GLU A 212 -1.00 4.01 1.09
CA GLU A 212 -1.07 5.21 1.94
C GLU A 212 0.04 6.25 1.70
N PHE A 213 1.00 5.99 0.80
CA PHE A 213 2.15 6.90 0.64
C PHE A 213 1.74 8.28 0.14
N THR A 214 0.76 8.34 -0.76
CA THR A 214 0.19 9.59 -1.30
C THR A 214 -1.14 9.96 -0.62
N ALA A 215 -1.50 9.32 0.49
CA ALA A 215 -2.73 9.64 1.19
C ALA A 215 -2.75 11.13 1.61
N GLY A 216 -3.89 11.78 1.42
CA GLY A 216 -4.07 13.19 1.74
C GLY A 216 -3.57 14.19 0.68
N LEU A 217 -2.89 13.74 -0.39
CA LEU A 217 -2.44 14.61 -1.49
C LEU A 217 -3.56 14.92 -2.50
N ASN A 218 -4.68 15.48 -2.03
CA ASN A 218 -5.89 15.66 -2.84
C ASN A 218 -5.75 16.73 -3.95
N ASN A 219 -4.72 17.58 -3.87
CA ASN A 219 -4.47 18.69 -4.80
C ASN A 219 -3.18 18.48 -5.61
N LEU A 220 -2.74 17.23 -5.80
CA LEU A 220 -1.53 16.94 -6.55
C LEU A 220 -1.74 17.23 -8.04
N THR A 221 -1.00 18.21 -8.56
CA THR A 221 -1.07 18.68 -9.96
C THR A 221 0.09 18.18 -10.82
N GLN A 222 1.24 17.90 -10.22
CA GLN A 222 2.42 17.42 -10.93
C GLN A 222 3.02 16.22 -10.21
N LEU A 223 3.29 15.16 -10.97
CA LEU A 223 3.93 13.95 -10.49
C LEU A 223 5.02 13.51 -11.48
N ASP A 224 6.28 13.68 -11.11
CA ASP A 224 7.42 13.18 -11.87
C ASP A 224 8.03 11.96 -11.18
N LEU A 225 7.87 10.80 -11.81
CA LEU A 225 8.41 9.51 -11.40
C LEU A 225 9.42 8.97 -12.42
N SER A 226 10.07 9.86 -13.17
CA SER A 226 11.00 9.49 -14.21
C SER A 226 12.25 8.77 -13.68
N SER A 227 12.86 7.96 -14.53
CA SER A 227 14.11 7.24 -14.23
C SER A 227 14.01 6.25 -13.06
N ASN A 228 12.85 5.63 -12.85
CA ASN A 228 12.65 4.62 -11.79
C ASN A 228 12.56 3.21 -12.39
N ASN A 229 12.05 2.25 -11.60
CA ASN A 229 11.91 0.84 -11.94
C ASN A 229 10.44 0.40 -12.08
N MET A 230 9.53 1.33 -12.38
CA MET A 230 8.10 1.05 -12.42
C MET A 230 7.73 0.20 -13.64
N VAL A 231 6.95 -0.87 -13.41
CA VAL A 231 6.44 -1.77 -14.46
C VAL A 231 4.97 -1.50 -14.81
N ALA A 232 4.30 -0.69 -14.01
CA ALA A 232 2.94 -0.21 -14.24
C ALA A 232 2.85 1.26 -13.80
N ALA A 233 1.97 2.03 -14.43
CA ALA A 233 1.69 3.40 -14.01
C ALA A 233 1.00 3.38 -12.64
N TYR A 234 1.48 4.21 -11.72
CA TYR A 234 0.77 4.47 -10.49
C TYR A 234 -0.48 5.29 -10.78
N ALA A 235 -1.62 4.85 -10.26
CA ALA A 235 -2.91 5.50 -10.50
C ALA A 235 -3.52 6.12 -9.23
N GLY A 236 -2.81 6.18 -8.10
CA GLY A 236 -3.38 6.69 -6.85
C GLY A 236 -4.17 5.63 -6.07
N THR A 237 -4.79 6.06 -4.97
CA THR A 237 -5.73 5.24 -4.20
C THR A 237 -7.11 5.26 -4.86
N GLY A 238 -7.48 4.16 -5.51
CA GLY A 238 -8.81 4.03 -6.07
C GLY A 238 -9.11 2.62 -6.57
N ASN A 239 -10.28 2.14 -6.19
CA ASN A 239 -10.86 0.86 -6.57
C ASN A 239 -11.00 0.72 -8.10
N GLN A 240 -10.56 -0.40 -8.69
CA GLN A 240 -10.87 -0.72 -10.09
C GLN A 240 -12.37 -0.94 -10.34
N LEU A 241 -13.18 -1.14 -9.28
CA LEU A 241 -14.64 -1.21 -9.36
C LEU A 241 -15.29 0.12 -9.79
N PHE A 242 -14.58 1.25 -9.69
CA PHE A 242 -15.06 2.56 -10.12
C PHE A 242 -14.15 3.20 -11.17
N ALA A 243 -13.75 2.43 -12.20
CA ALA A 243 -12.92 2.90 -13.32
C ALA A 243 -13.40 4.18 -14.05
N ASN A 244 -14.62 4.68 -13.76
CA ASN A 244 -15.18 5.94 -14.26
C ASN A 244 -15.14 7.12 -13.26
N ARG A 245 -14.60 6.91 -12.06
CA ARG A 245 -14.37 7.96 -11.07
C ARG A 245 -12.87 8.18 -10.97
N CYS A 246 -12.53 9.44 -10.91
CA CYS A 246 -11.18 9.86 -10.75
C CYS A 246 -10.60 9.35 -9.40
N PHE A 247 -9.35 8.88 -9.42
CA PHE A 247 -8.64 8.32 -8.25
C PHE A 247 -8.46 9.40 -7.18
N LEU A 248 -8.82 9.11 -5.92
CA LEU A 248 -8.96 10.12 -4.85
C LEU A 248 -7.75 11.06 -4.74
N THR A 249 -6.53 10.57 -4.99
CA THR A 249 -5.30 11.35 -4.91
C THR A 249 -4.89 12.05 -6.22
N LEU A 250 -5.17 11.49 -7.39
CA LEU A 250 -4.61 11.98 -8.66
C LEU A 250 -5.61 12.79 -9.49
N CYS A 251 -6.67 13.32 -8.86
CA CYS A 251 -7.73 13.98 -9.60
C CYS A 251 -7.45 15.33 -10.18
N GLU A 252 -6.55 16.04 -9.55
CA GLU A 252 -6.13 17.36 -10.01
C GLU A 252 -4.83 17.27 -10.83
N LEU A 253 -4.38 16.05 -11.19
CA LEU A 253 -3.11 15.82 -11.85
C LEU A 253 -3.14 16.38 -13.29
N GLU A 254 -2.34 17.42 -13.53
CA GLU A 254 -2.19 18.07 -14.83
C GLU A 254 -0.96 17.55 -15.60
N GLU A 255 0.10 17.15 -14.89
CA GLU A 255 1.35 16.66 -15.48
C GLU A 255 1.81 15.36 -14.81
N TYR A 256 2.03 14.33 -15.63
CA TYR A 256 2.55 13.05 -15.18
C TYR A 256 3.73 12.57 -16.03
N ASN A 257 4.90 12.44 -15.41
CA ASN A 257 6.10 11.95 -16.04
C ASN A 257 6.48 10.55 -15.54
N LEU A 258 6.38 9.56 -16.43
CA LEU A 258 6.82 8.17 -16.23
C LEU A 258 7.99 7.80 -17.16
N SER A 259 8.68 8.78 -17.72
CA SER A 259 9.80 8.55 -18.65
C SER A 259 10.91 7.71 -18.02
N TYR A 260 11.60 6.89 -18.82
CA TYR A 260 12.74 6.08 -18.40
C TYR A 260 12.43 5.11 -17.25
N ASN A 261 11.26 4.45 -17.32
CA ASN A 261 10.88 3.36 -16.42
C ASN A 261 10.96 2.01 -17.16
N LYS A 262 10.24 0.99 -16.67
CA LYS A 262 10.24 -0.39 -17.21
C LYS A 262 8.84 -0.80 -17.71
N LEU A 263 8.06 0.15 -18.23
CA LEU A 263 6.69 -0.11 -18.68
C LEU A 263 6.67 -0.88 -20.00
N THR A 264 6.30 -2.16 -20.01
CA THR A 264 6.24 -2.94 -21.27
C THR A 264 4.92 -2.82 -22.03
N VAL A 265 3.89 -2.28 -21.38
CA VAL A 265 2.51 -2.12 -21.89
C VAL A 265 2.12 -0.65 -21.81
N PHE A 266 1.38 -0.16 -22.81
CA PHE A 266 0.87 1.20 -22.83
C PHE A 266 -0.02 1.50 -21.60
N PRO A 267 0.34 2.47 -20.74
CA PRO A 267 -0.43 2.80 -19.55
C PRO A 267 -1.64 3.68 -19.89
N ALA A 268 -2.79 3.08 -20.22
CA ALA A 268 -4.00 3.83 -20.54
C ALA A 268 -4.68 4.46 -19.31
N THR A 269 -4.51 3.88 -18.12
CA THR A 269 -5.23 4.28 -16.90
C THR A 269 -5.06 5.77 -16.52
N PRO A 270 -3.86 6.37 -16.58
CA PRO A 270 -3.69 7.80 -16.29
C PRO A 270 -4.52 8.74 -17.18
N LEU A 271 -4.84 8.34 -18.41
CA LEU A 271 -5.64 9.16 -19.34
C LEU A 271 -7.10 9.31 -18.90
N ASN A 272 -7.56 8.55 -17.90
CA ASN A 272 -8.87 8.75 -17.28
C ASN A 272 -8.94 10.01 -16.41
N VAL A 273 -7.80 10.60 -16.04
CA VAL A 273 -7.73 11.86 -15.31
C VAL A 273 -8.03 13.01 -16.27
N LYS A 274 -9.20 13.64 -16.10
CA LYS A 274 -9.71 14.67 -17.03
C LYS A 274 -8.92 15.98 -17.02
N THR A 275 -8.17 16.22 -15.94
CA THR A 275 -7.32 17.40 -15.74
C THR A 275 -5.94 17.22 -16.38
N LEU A 276 -5.57 15.99 -16.77
CA LEU A 276 -4.26 15.66 -17.33
C LEU A 276 -4.06 16.35 -18.68
N ARG A 277 -2.98 17.12 -18.79
CA ARG A 277 -2.60 17.86 -20.00
C ARG A 277 -1.26 17.41 -20.55
N LYS A 278 -0.37 16.92 -19.68
CA LYS A 278 0.99 16.52 -20.06
C LYS A 278 1.29 15.12 -19.59
N PHE A 279 1.68 14.24 -20.51
CA PHE A 279 1.97 12.85 -20.17
C PHE A 279 3.21 12.32 -20.90
N TYR A 280 4.21 11.91 -20.14
CA TYR A 280 5.49 11.47 -20.69
C TYR A 280 5.78 10.02 -20.31
N ILE A 281 5.96 9.17 -21.31
CA ILE A 281 6.25 7.73 -21.17
C ILE A 281 7.41 7.28 -22.06
N GLN A 282 8.25 8.20 -22.52
CA GLN A 282 9.41 7.89 -23.37
C GLN A 282 10.48 7.08 -22.63
N GLY A 283 11.28 6.32 -23.35
CA GLY A 283 12.37 5.51 -22.78
C GLY A 283 11.88 4.30 -21.98
N ASN A 284 10.68 3.78 -22.27
CA ASN A 284 10.04 2.71 -21.52
C ASN A 284 10.04 1.33 -22.21
N ASN A 285 10.67 1.09 -23.36
CA ASN A 285 10.57 -0.21 -24.06
C ASN A 285 9.12 -0.73 -24.24
N ILE A 286 8.16 0.18 -24.43
CA ILE A 286 6.76 -0.16 -24.72
C ILE A 286 6.69 -0.81 -26.10
N SER A 287 6.18 -2.04 -26.15
CA SER A 287 6.22 -2.87 -27.37
C SER A 287 4.92 -2.83 -28.19
N SER A 288 3.77 -2.62 -27.54
CA SER A 288 2.47 -2.49 -28.19
C SER A 288 1.84 -1.13 -27.88
N PHE A 289 1.43 -0.45 -28.95
CA PHE A 289 0.66 0.80 -28.94
C PHE A 289 -0.76 0.55 -29.46
N ASP A 290 -1.33 -0.61 -29.13
CA ASP A 290 -2.72 -0.94 -29.42
C ASP A 290 -3.64 -0.20 -28.44
N VAL A 291 -4.48 0.69 -28.97
CA VAL A 291 -5.39 1.53 -28.17
C VAL A 291 -6.79 1.53 -28.78
N ASN A 292 -7.81 1.81 -27.98
CA ASN A 292 -9.16 2.04 -28.50
C ASN A 292 -9.32 3.50 -28.97
N ALA A 293 -10.41 3.79 -29.70
CA ALA A 293 -10.68 5.13 -30.23
C ALA A 293 -10.81 6.21 -29.14
N THR A 294 -11.34 5.87 -27.96
CA THR A 294 -11.47 6.79 -26.83
C THR A 294 -10.10 7.19 -26.28
N THR A 295 -9.25 6.20 -26.01
CA THR A 295 -7.88 6.41 -25.54
C THR A 295 -7.06 7.20 -26.56
N PHE A 296 -7.20 6.91 -27.86
CA PHE A 296 -6.54 7.71 -28.89
C PHE A 296 -6.98 9.18 -28.88
N GLY A 297 -8.29 9.45 -28.75
CA GLY A 297 -8.80 10.82 -28.64
C GLY A 297 -8.28 11.55 -27.39
N GLN A 298 -8.22 10.84 -26.25
CA GLN A 298 -7.62 11.40 -25.03
C GLN A 298 -6.15 11.78 -25.21
N ILE A 299 -5.39 11.03 -26.01
CA ILE A 299 -3.99 11.36 -26.33
C ILE A 299 -3.91 12.56 -27.25
N GLU A 300 -4.80 12.69 -28.25
CA GLU A 300 -4.84 13.85 -29.15
C GLU A 300 -5.17 15.17 -28.43
N ASP A 301 -5.92 15.09 -27.33
CA ASP A 301 -6.32 16.26 -26.54
C ASP A 301 -5.24 16.75 -25.56
N LEU A 302 -4.14 16.00 -25.38
CA LEU A 302 -3.03 16.41 -24.51
C LEU A 302 -2.32 17.66 -25.08
N GLU A 303 -1.85 18.54 -24.19
CA GLU A 303 -1.01 19.68 -24.56
C GLU A 303 0.39 19.21 -24.96
N ASP A 304 0.94 18.27 -24.19
CA ASP A 304 2.24 17.66 -24.46
C ASP A 304 2.22 16.17 -24.16
N PHE A 305 2.82 15.40 -25.07
CA PHE A 305 2.90 13.95 -24.95
C PHE A 305 4.16 13.46 -25.62
N THR A 306 4.92 12.61 -24.93
CA THR A 306 6.06 11.93 -25.53
C THR A 306 6.12 10.48 -25.08
N ALA A 307 6.37 9.58 -26.02
CA ALA A 307 6.38 8.14 -25.79
C ALA A 307 7.50 7.44 -26.57
N ASP A 308 7.69 6.15 -26.29
CA ASP A 308 8.44 5.30 -27.21
C ASP A 308 7.77 5.26 -28.59
N LEU A 309 8.56 4.91 -29.60
CA LEU A 309 8.06 4.74 -30.95
C LEU A 309 7.77 3.26 -31.19
N ALA A 310 6.58 2.97 -31.72
CA ALA A 310 6.27 1.64 -32.23
C ALA A 310 7.31 1.24 -33.29
N SER A 311 7.73 -0.03 -33.26
CA SER A 311 8.65 -0.56 -34.27
C SER A 311 8.09 -0.38 -35.69
N ASP A 312 8.93 0.01 -36.64
CA ASP A 312 8.56 0.13 -38.06
C ASP A 312 8.02 -1.18 -38.65
N SER A 313 8.37 -2.33 -38.05
CA SER A 313 7.90 -3.65 -38.45
C SER A 313 6.61 -4.10 -37.76
N ALA A 314 6.03 -3.30 -36.86
CA ALA A 314 4.82 -3.66 -36.14
C ALA A 314 3.60 -3.69 -37.08
N ALA A 315 2.83 -4.78 -37.03
CA ALA A 315 1.57 -4.89 -37.76
C ALA A 315 0.41 -4.46 -36.86
N CYS A 316 -0.43 -3.55 -37.34
CA CYS A 316 -1.68 -3.20 -36.67
C CYS A 316 -2.78 -4.16 -37.13
N THR A 317 -3.02 -5.22 -36.37
CA THR A 317 -4.01 -6.25 -36.71
C THR A 317 -5.41 -5.95 -36.18
N THR A 318 -5.52 -5.05 -35.21
CA THR A 318 -6.76 -4.74 -34.48
C THR A 318 -7.49 -3.51 -35.03
N GLY A 319 -6.88 -2.74 -35.93
CA GLY A 319 -7.52 -1.57 -36.53
C GLY A 319 -6.62 -0.81 -37.51
N GLN A 320 -6.58 0.51 -37.39
CA GLN A 320 -5.86 1.41 -38.29
C GLN A 320 -4.72 2.15 -37.58
N TRP A 321 -3.57 2.27 -38.25
CA TRP A 321 -2.49 3.13 -37.78
C TRP A 321 -2.91 4.60 -37.84
N LYS A 322 -2.84 5.29 -36.70
CA LYS A 322 -2.98 6.75 -36.60
C LYS A 322 -1.75 7.35 -35.93
N THR A 323 -1.51 8.64 -36.15
CA THR A 323 -0.32 9.34 -35.62
C THR A 323 -0.76 10.61 -34.91
N THR A 324 -0.25 10.82 -33.69
CA THR A 324 -0.40 12.07 -32.95
C THR A 324 0.84 12.30 -32.07
N HIS A 325 1.17 13.55 -31.74
CA HIS A 325 2.36 13.90 -30.95
C HIS A 325 3.67 13.22 -31.41
N GLY A 326 3.81 12.96 -32.72
CA GLY A 326 4.98 12.29 -33.28
C GLY A 326 5.05 10.76 -33.07
N ALA A 327 4.08 10.15 -32.38
CA ALA A 327 4.00 8.71 -32.13
C ALA A 327 2.88 8.03 -32.94
N ARG A 328 3.07 6.75 -33.31
CA ARG A 328 2.11 5.95 -34.10
C ARG A 328 1.39 4.94 -33.21
N PHE A 329 0.06 4.90 -33.33
CA PHE A 329 -0.83 4.04 -32.53
C PHE A 329 -1.69 3.17 -33.43
N CYS A 330 -1.88 1.90 -33.04
CA CYS A 330 -2.83 1.01 -33.68
C CYS A 330 -4.19 1.19 -33.03
N VAL A 331 -5.11 1.89 -33.70
CA VAL A 331 -6.40 2.26 -33.14
C VAL A 331 -7.46 1.29 -33.59
N ALA A 332 -8.05 0.56 -32.64
CA ALA A 332 -9.07 -0.45 -32.94
C ALA A 332 -10.31 0.16 -33.60
N ASP A 333 -10.73 -0.40 -34.75
CA ASP A 333 -11.96 0.00 -35.43
C ASP A 333 -13.16 -0.64 -34.72
N ILE A 334 -14.09 0.17 -34.21
CA ILE A 334 -15.36 -0.32 -33.61
C ILE A 334 -16.30 -0.91 -34.69
N THR A 335 -15.84 -1.06 -35.94
CA THR A 335 -16.61 -1.65 -37.05
C THR A 335 -16.15 -3.06 -37.40
N ALA A 336 -16.22 -3.97 -36.44
CA ALA A 336 -16.29 -5.40 -36.72
C ALA A 336 -17.64 -5.96 -36.22
N GLY A 337 -18.67 -5.73 -37.03
CA GLY A 337 -19.89 -6.53 -36.94
C GLY A 337 -19.57 -8.00 -37.23
N THR A 338 -20.19 -8.88 -36.44
CA THR A 338 -20.52 -10.28 -36.73
C THR A 338 -20.06 -10.83 -38.09
N SER A 339 -19.14 -11.80 -38.06
CA SER A 339 -19.12 -12.88 -39.06
C SER A 339 -18.82 -14.22 -38.41
N SER A 340 -19.88 -15.01 -38.31
CA SER A 340 -19.92 -16.44 -38.05
C SER A 340 -18.91 -17.22 -38.89
N GLY A 341 -18.10 -18.05 -38.25
CA GLY A 341 -17.25 -19.06 -38.90
C GLY A 341 -17.30 -20.39 -38.13
N THR A 342 -18.48 -21.01 -38.04
CA THR A 342 -18.61 -22.39 -37.53
C THR A 342 -18.29 -23.39 -38.64
N SER A 343 -17.13 -24.04 -38.54
CA SER A 343 -16.76 -25.18 -39.39
C SER A 343 -17.41 -26.48 -38.88
N PRO A 344 -18.07 -27.31 -39.72
CA PRO A 344 -18.90 -28.43 -39.28
C PRO A 344 -18.11 -29.73 -39.01
N LEU A 345 -16.85 -29.67 -38.55
CA LEU A 345 -16.01 -30.86 -38.29
C LEU A 345 -15.80 -31.18 -36.80
N ILE A 346 -16.30 -30.35 -35.88
CA ILE A 346 -16.06 -30.51 -34.42
C ILE A 346 -17.09 -31.43 -33.73
N PHE A 347 -18.23 -31.74 -34.36
CA PHE A 347 -19.29 -32.54 -33.70
C PHE A 347 -19.04 -34.06 -33.63
N VAL A 348 -18.02 -34.60 -34.32
CA VAL A 348 -17.79 -36.06 -34.36
C VAL A 348 -16.75 -36.52 -33.32
N LEU A 349 -15.94 -35.63 -32.75
CA LEU A 349 -14.93 -35.98 -31.74
C LEU A 349 -15.43 -35.93 -30.28
N PHE A 350 -16.42 -35.07 -29.98
CA PHE A 350 -16.92 -34.92 -28.61
C PHE A 350 -17.82 -36.07 -28.14
N ALA A 351 -18.54 -36.74 -29.05
CA ALA A 351 -19.42 -37.85 -28.69
C ALA A 351 -18.65 -39.12 -28.24
N GLY A 352 -17.45 -39.35 -28.78
CA GLY A 352 -16.63 -40.52 -28.43
C GLY A 352 -15.98 -40.41 -27.05
N ILE A 353 -15.54 -39.21 -26.67
CA ILE A 353 -14.86 -38.97 -25.38
C ILE A 353 -15.84 -39.11 -24.21
N VAL A 354 -17.09 -38.64 -24.37
CA VAL A 354 -18.12 -38.73 -23.33
C VAL A 354 -18.47 -40.19 -23.00
N VAL A 355 -18.50 -41.08 -24.01
CA VAL A 355 -18.82 -42.51 -23.78
C VAL A 355 -17.68 -43.23 -23.05
N VAL A 356 -16.41 -42.91 -23.35
CA VAL A 356 -15.25 -43.49 -22.67
C VAL A 356 -15.16 -43.01 -21.22
N VAL A 357 -15.44 -41.73 -20.96
CA VAL A 357 -15.46 -41.16 -19.60
C VAL A 357 -16.60 -41.77 -18.77
N LEU A 358 -17.79 -41.96 -19.36
CA LEU A 358 -18.91 -42.58 -18.65
C LEU A 358 -18.64 -44.05 -18.29
N LEU A 359 -17.99 -44.81 -19.17
CA LEU A 359 -17.59 -46.20 -18.88
C LEU A 359 -16.52 -46.27 -17.77
N ALA A 360 -15.56 -45.34 -17.75
CA ALA A 360 -14.57 -45.25 -16.68
C ALA A 360 -15.21 -44.88 -15.33
N CYS A 361 -16.16 -43.94 -15.31
CA CYS A 361 -16.89 -43.56 -14.09
C CYS A 361 -17.69 -44.74 -13.50
N VAL A 362 -18.32 -45.57 -14.33
CA VAL A 362 -19.07 -46.74 -13.84
C VAL A 362 -18.14 -47.78 -13.19
N LEU A 363 -16.96 -48.02 -13.75
CA LEU A 363 -15.98 -48.95 -13.19
C LEU A 363 -15.40 -48.45 -11.86
N VAL A 364 -15.16 -47.13 -11.74
CA VAL A 364 -14.69 -46.50 -10.50
C VAL A 364 -15.77 -46.55 -9.41
N LEU A 365 -17.04 -46.31 -9.76
CA LEU A 365 -18.15 -46.42 -8.82
C LEU A 365 -18.36 -47.85 -8.31
N GLN A 366 -18.19 -48.86 -9.17
CA GLN A 366 -18.22 -50.27 -8.77
C GLN A 366 -17.05 -50.66 -7.85
N TRP A 367 -15.88 -50.03 -8.02
CA TRP A 367 -14.73 -50.25 -7.15
C TRP A 367 -14.89 -49.57 -5.78
N ILE A 368 -15.48 -48.36 -5.74
CA ILE A 368 -15.77 -47.62 -4.50
C ILE A 368 -16.82 -48.35 -3.65
N THR A 369 -17.87 -48.89 -4.26
CA THR A 369 -18.88 -49.67 -3.53
C THR A 369 -18.33 -50.99 -3.02
N TYR A 370 -17.46 -51.66 -3.79
CA TYR A 370 -16.74 -52.86 -3.35
C TYR A 370 -15.79 -52.60 -2.17
N ARG A 371 -15.18 -51.41 -2.10
CA ARG A 371 -14.26 -51.03 -1.01
C ARG A 371 -14.98 -50.60 0.28
N LYS A 372 -16.23 -50.15 0.20
CA LYS A 372 -17.02 -49.65 1.33
C LYS A 372 -17.49 -50.77 2.29
N ASP A 373 -17.45 -52.03 1.85
CA ASP A 373 -17.89 -53.20 2.63
C ASP A 373 -16.79 -53.79 3.55
N ARG A 374 -15.57 -53.21 3.56
CA ARG A 374 -14.41 -53.77 4.29
C ARG A 374 -13.83 -52.87 5.40
N SER A 375 -14.44 -51.72 5.72
CA SER A 375 -13.90 -50.77 6.70
C SER A 375 -14.88 -50.44 7.82
N SER A 376 -15.59 -51.44 8.33
CA SER A 376 -16.36 -51.36 9.58
C SER A 376 -15.65 -52.14 10.69
N GLU A 377 -14.48 -51.68 11.10
CA GLU A 377 -13.90 -52.01 12.40
C GLU A 377 -12.72 -51.04 12.65
N ILE A 378 -12.59 -50.58 13.90
CA ILE A 378 -11.61 -49.62 14.44
C ILE A 378 -12.14 -48.16 14.51
N HIS A 379 -13.00 -47.93 15.51
CA HIS A 379 -13.14 -46.63 16.19
C HIS A 379 -12.12 -46.56 17.33
N SER A 380 -11.40 -45.43 17.46
CA SER A 380 -11.05 -44.87 18.77
C SER A 380 -10.39 -43.48 18.70
N HIS A 381 -11.04 -42.52 19.38
CA HIS A 381 -10.51 -41.37 20.14
C HIS A 381 -9.76 -40.21 19.45
N ALA A 382 -10.37 -39.02 19.47
CA ALA A 382 -9.85 -37.74 20.02
C ALA A 382 -10.80 -36.59 19.59
N SER A 383 -11.66 -36.10 20.48
CA SER A 383 -11.47 -34.89 21.33
C SER A 383 -11.60 -33.58 20.54
N SER A 384 -12.84 -33.09 20.42
CA SER A 384 -13.19 -31.69 20.16
C SER A 384 -12.87 -30.87 21.40
N ASP A 385 -12.20 -29.71 21.26
CA ASP A 385 -12.35 -28.48 22.08
C ASP A 385 -11.12 -27.54 21.98
N ASP A 386 -10.60 -27.15 20.78
CA ASP A 386 -9.40 -26.28 20.76
C ASP A 386 -9.28 -25.17 19.69
N HIS A 387 -10.30 -24.90 18.85
CA HIS A 387 -10.13 -23.90 17.77
C HIS A 387 -10.77 -22.53 18.00
N LEU A 388 -11.49 -22.30 19.10
CA LEU A 388 -12.14 -21.00 19.35
C LEU A 388 -11.25 -19.97 20.09
N TYR A 389 -10.08 -20.37 20.61
CA TYR A 389 -9.23 -19.50 21.43
C TYR A 389 -8.01 -18.92 20.71
N SER A 390 -7.74 -19.25 19.44
CA SER A 390 -6.53 -18.77 18.74
C SER A 390 -6.72 -17.55 17.82
N ILE A 391 -7.95 -17.01 17.70
CA ILE A 391 -8.24 -15.78 16.93
C ILE A 391 -8.29 -14.53 17.83
N PHE A 392 -8.49 -14.69 19.13
CA PHE A 392 -8.42 -13.60 20.10
C PHE A 392 -7.57 -14.04 21.30
N ASN A 393 -6.33 -13.57 21.37
CA ASN A 393 -5.57 -13.57 22.61
C ASN A 393 -5.79 -12.21 23.29
N PRO A 394 -6.63 -12.10 24.34
CA PRO A 394 -6.71 -10.88 25.12
C PRO A 394 -5.61 -10.93 26.18
N ASP A 395 -4.38 -10.61 25.79
CA ASP A 395 -3.43 -10.12 26.79
C ASP A 395 -3.87 -8.69 27.13
N PHE A 396 -4.71 -8.63 28.15
CA PHE A 396 -5.37 -7.46 28.69
C PHE A 396 -4.46 -6.81 29.74
N GLU A 397 -3.72 -5.79 29.35
CA GLU A 397 -3.43 -4.65 30.22
C GLU A 397 -3.87 -3.36 29.51
N ALA A 398 -4.36 -2.42 30.31
CA ALA A 398 -5.35 -1.42 29.91
C ALA A 398 -4.86 -0.43 28.85
N HIS A 399 -5.78 -0.11 27.92
CA HIS A 399 -5.70 0.83 26.79
C HIS A 399 -4.96 0.34 25.52
N GLU A 400 -5.39 -0.79 24.93
CA GLU A 400 -4.79 -1.26 23.68
C GLU A 400 -5.83 -1.75 22.64
N THR A 401 -5.52 -1.48 21.37
CA THR A 401 -6.31 -1.73 20.17
C THR A 401 -6.69 -3.21 19.98
N MET A 402 -7.95 -3.52 19.67
CA MET A 402 -8.39 -4.87 19.25
C MET A 402 -7.66 -5.29 17.96
N ARG A 403 -6.72 -6.24 18.04
CA ARG A 403 -5.97 -6.77 16.89
C ARG A 403 -6.31 -8.24 16.66
N ALA A 404 -6.89 -8.55 15.50
CA ALA A 404 -7.07 -9.92 15.04
C ALA A 404 -5.78 -10.47 14.42
N LYS A 405 -5.47 -11.76 14.62
CA LYS A 405 -4.33 -12.46 14.02
C LYS A 405 -4.80 -13.77 13.38
N LEU A 406 -4.34 -14.05 12.17
CA LEU A 406 -4.54 -15.34 11.53
C LEU A 406 -3.50 -16.34 12.07
N SER A 407 -3.93 -17.53 12.46
CA SER A 407 -3.10 -18.59 13.06
C SER A 407 -3.40 -19.96 12.42
N ASP A 408 -2.73 -21.03 12.87
CA ASP A 408 -2.89 -22.41 12.38
C ASP A 408 -2.52 -22.69 10.90
N PHE A 409 -1.36 -22.19 10.45
CA PHE A 409 -0.76 -22.55 9.15
C PHE A 409 -0.18 -23.98 9.08
N GLY A 410 -0.44 -24.85 10.06
CA GLY A 410 0.18 -26.19 10.21
C GLY A 410 -0.07 -27.19 9.07
N ILE A 411 -0.94 -26.83 8.11
CA ILE A 411 -1.26 -27.58 6.88
C ILE A 411 -1.17 -26.71 5.60
N SER A 412 -0.63 -25.49 5.69
CA SER A 412 -0.46 -24.57 4.56
C SER A 412 0.62 -25.07 3.58
N ARG A 413 0.45 -24.82 2.27
CA ARG A 413 1.36 -25.25 1.20
C ARG A 413 1.81 -24.07 0.34
N GLU A 414 3.05 -24.11 -0.13
CA GLU A 414 3.56 -23.13 -1.10
C GLU A 414 3.03 -23.40 -2.51
N ARG A 415 2.87 -22.33 -3.31
CA ARG A 415 2.33 -22.33 -4.67
C ARG A 415 3.04 -23.29 -5.65
N HIS A 416 4.27 -23.72 -5.33
CA HIS A 416 5.10 -24.53 -6.23
C HIS A 416 4.78 -26.04 -6.23
N ASP A 417 3.98 -26.53 -5.28
CA ASP A 417 3.65 -27.97 -5.14
C ASP A 417 2.30 -28.34 -5.79
N LEU A 418 2.08 -27.96 -7.05
CA LEU A 418 0.86 -28.24 -7.85
C LEU A 418 0.72 -29.70 -8.33
N GLU A 419 1.35 -30.66 -7.67
CA GLU A 419 1.12 -32.09 -7.92
C GLU A 419 0.74 -32.77 -6.60
N THR A 420 -0.54 -32.77 -6.24
CA THR A 420 -1.27 -33.89 -5.58
C THR A 420 -2.65 -33.45 -5.09
N HIS A 421 -3.68 -34.23 -5.44
CA HIS A 421 -5.04 -34.13 -4.88
C HIS A 421 -5.01 -34.23 -3.34
N MET A 422 -5.67 -33.30 -2.66
CA MET A 422 -5.96 -33.47 -1.23
C MET A 422 -6.89 -34.67 -1.03
N THR A 423 -6.53 -35.57 -0.11
CA THR A 423 -7.46 -36.54 0.46
C THR A 423 -8.47 -35.78 1.33
N ALA A 424 -9.71 -35.64 0.84
CA ALA A 424 -10.83 -35.17 1.65
C ALA A 424 -11.06 -36.15 2.82
N GLY A 425 -10.54 -35.82 4.00
CA GLY A 425 -10.67 -36.67 5.18
C GLY A 425 -9.73 -36.29 6.32
N MET A 426 -10.00 -35.15 6.97
CA MET A 426 -9.78 -34.80 8.40
C MET A 426 -9.67 -33.27 8.53
N GLY A 427 -10.58 -32.63 9.28
CA GLY A 427 -10.60 -31.19 9.56
C GLY A 427 -11.91 -30.49 9.13
N THR A 428 -12.34 -29.47 9.87
CA THR A 428 -13.68 -28.84 9.87
C THR A 428 -14.19 -28.46 8.47
N SER A 429 -15.21 -29.16 7.99
CA SER A 429 -15.54 -29.24 6.55
C SER A 429 -16.31 -28.04 5.98
N PHE A 430 -16.92 -27.20 6.81
CA PHE A 430 -17.90 -26.20 6.36
C PHE A 430 -17.32 -24.96 5.66
N TRP A 431 -16.02 -24.70 5.78
CA TRP A 431 -15.36 -23.56 5.13
C TRP A 431 -14.81 -23.91 3.74
N ILE A 432 -14.85 -25.18 3.36
CA ILE A 432 -14.21 -25.69 2.14
C ILE A 432 -14.97 -25.19 0.91
N ALA A 433 -14.22 -24.59 -0.03
CA ALA A 433 -14.76 -24.09 -1.28
C ALA A 433 -15.37 -25.20 -2.18
N PRO A 434 -16.38 -24.90 -3.02
CA PRO A 434 -17.07 -25.89 -3.85
C PRO A 434 -16.13 -26.66 -4.79
N GLU A 435 -15.13 -26.01 -5.38
CA GLU A 435 -14.14 -26.64 -6.26
C GLU A 435 -13.25 -27.63 -5.51
N VAL A 436 -12.91 -27.34 -4.26
CA VAL A 436 -12.14 -28.23 -3.38
C VAL A 436 -12.98 -29.43 -2.96
N LEU A 437 -14.25 -29.22 -2.60
CA LEU A 437 -15.21 -30.31 -2.30
C LEU A 437 -15.44 -31.24 -3.50
N ASN A 438 -15.37 -30.70 -4.72
CA ASN A 438 -15.50 -31.47 -5.96
C ASN A 438 -14.19 -32.11 -6.43
N GLY A 439 -13.08 -31.95 -5.69
CA GLY A 439 -11.77 -32.50 -6.03
C GLY A 439 -11.14 -31.91 -7.30
N ARG A 440 -11.51 -30.68 -7.67
CA ARG A 440 -10.92 -29.94 -8.80
C ARG A 440 -9.65 -29.21 -8.35
N ASP A 441 -8.89 -28.74 -9.32
CA ASP A 441 -7.75 -27.85 -9.06
C ASP A 441 -8.24 -26.57 -8.36
N TYR A 442 -7.44 -26.07 -7.44
CA TYR A 442 -7.75 -24.91 -6.62
C TYR A 442 -6.51 -24.04 -6.43
N ASP A 443 -6.72 -22.77 -6.15
CA ASP A 443 -5.70 -21.74 -5.94
C ASP A 443 -6.07 -20.90 -4.69
N GLU A 444 -5.40 -19.76 -4.49
CA GLU A 444 -5.64 -18.83 -3.39
C GLU A 444 -7.11 -18.35 -3.26
N ARG A 445 -7.94 -18.52 -4.30
CA ARG A 445 -9.34 -18.10 -4.28
C ARG A 445 -10.22 -19.07 -3.50
N ALA A 446 -9.74 -20.28 -3.22
CA ALA A 446 -10.39 -21.18 -2.26
C ALA A 446 -10.40 -20.55 -0.85
N ASP A 447 -9.30 -19.90 -0.45
CA ASP A 447 -9.20 -19.20 0.83
C ASP A 447 -10.14 -17.99 0.91
N VAL A 448 -10.37 -17.33 -0.23
CA VAL A 448 -11.37 -16.24 -0.33
C VAL A 448 -12.79 -16.75 -0.05
N PHE A 449 -13.14 -17.95 -0.52
CA PHE A 449 -14.44 -18.55 -0.20
C PHE A 449 -14.54 -18.84 1.29
N SER A 450 -13.51 -19.45 1.88
CA SER A 450 -13.41 -19.71 3.33
C SER A 450 -13.60 -18.43 4.14
N PHE A 451 -12.96 -17.34 3.70
CA PHE A 451 -13.12 -16.03 4.32
C PHE A 451 -14.56 -15.51 4.25
N GLY A 452 -15.26 -15.72 3.12
CA GLY A 452 -16.70 -15.41 3.02
C GLY A 452 -17.57 -16.19 4.01
N VAL A 453 -17.20 -17.43 4.34
CA VAL A 453 -17.86 -18.23 5.38
C VAL A 453 -17.56 -17.63 6.77
N VAL A 454 -16.32 -17.25 7.06
CA VAL A 454 -15.93 -16.57 8.32
C VAL A 454 -16.72 -15.28 8.53
N LEU A 455 -16.96 -14.48 7.48
CA LEU A 455 -17.78 -13.27 7.59
C LEU A 455 -19.22 -13.57 8.05
N SER A 456 -19.77 -14.73 7.66
CA SER A 456 -21.10 -15.13 8.13
C SER A 456 -21.10 -15.47 9.62
N GLU A 457 -20.03 -16.10 10.11
CA GLU A 457 -19.89 -16.41 11.53
C GLU A 457 -19.70 -15.15 12.36
N LEU A 458 -18.89 -14.20 11.88
CA LEU A 458 -18.70 -12.92 12.55
C LEU A 458 -20.00 -12.11 12.64
N ASP A 459 -20.86 -12.21 11.62
CA ASP A 459 -22.15 -11.54 11.61
C ASP A 459 -23.20 -12.22 12.50
N THR A 460 -23.22 -13.56 12.53
CA THR A 460 -24.25 -14.32 13.26
C THR A 460 -23.83 -14.75 14.67
N ASP A 461 -22.54 -14.67 14.99
CA ASP A 461 -21.92 -15.23 16.21
C ASP A 461 -22.27 -16.71 16.43
N ASP A 462 -22.34 -17.48 15.34
CA ASP A 462 -22.76 -18.89 15.32
C ASP A 462 -22.02 -19.65 14.20
N TYR A 463 -22.02 -20.98 14.26
CA TYR A 463 -21.30 -21.82 13.30
C TYR A 463 -21.88 -21.72 11.87
N PRO A 464 -21.10 -22.01 10.81
CA PRO A 464 -21.57 -21.88 9.45
C PRO A 464 -22.79 -22.75 9.16
N TYR A 465 -23.74 -22.22 8.41
CA TYR A 465 -24.99 -22.91 8.03
C TYR A 465 -25.90 -23.32 9.22
N TRP A 466 -25.78 -22.66 10.37
CA TRP A 466 -26.60 -22.91 11.57
C TRP A 466 -28.11 -22.99 11.30
N ASN A 467 -28.61 -22.18 10.36
CA ASN A 467 -30.03 -22.14 9.99
C ASN A 467 -30.44 -23.30 9.07
N ALA A 468 -29.52 -23.81 8.25
CA ALA A 468 -29.72 -25.01 7.43
C ALA A 468 -29.70 -26.27 8.31
N ALA A 469 -28.92 -26.25 9.39
CA ALA A 469 -28.89 -27.31 10.40
C ALA A 469 -30.15 -27.35 11.29
N ASN A 470 -30.99 -26.30 11.30
CA ASN A 470 -32.17 -26.20 12.17
C ASN A 470 -33.50 -26.03 11.40
N GLN A 471 -33.59 -26.54 10.16
CA GLN A 471 -34.79 -26.38 9.33
C GLN A 471 -36.04 -27.13 9.84
N PRO A 472 -37.26 -26.65 9.52
CA PRO A 472 -38.53 -27.29 9.92
C PRO A 472 -38.73 -28.72 9.39
N ARG A 473 -37.95 -29.14 8.38
CA ARG A 473 -37.95 -30.48 7.79
C ARG A 473 -37.00 -31.46 8.50
N GLY A 474 -36.30 -31.02 9.53
CA GLY A 474 -35.27 -31.78 10.26
C GLY A 474 -33.87 -31.20 10.07
N LYS A 475 -32.94 -31.58 10.96
CA LYS A 475 -31.53 -31.18 10.91
C LYS A 475 -30.84 -31.84 9.71
N LEU A 476 -30.33 -31.04 8.78
CA LEU A 476 -29.49 -31.54 7.68
C LEU A 476 -28.21 -32.14 8.26
N GLN A 477 -27.80 -33.29 7.72
CA GLN A 477 -26.52 -33.90 8.10
C GLN A 477 -25.37 -33.15 7.41
N GLU A 478 -24.20 -33.16 8.03
CA GLU A 478 -22.99 -32.48 7.51
C GLU A 478 -22.71 -32.83 6.05
N GLY A 479 -22.75 -34.11 5.68
CA GLY A 479 -22.52 -34.53 4.29
C GLY A 479 -23.55 -33.99 3.29
N GLU A 480 -24.79 -33.74 3.72
CA GLU A 480 -25.83 -33.14 2.89
C GLU A 480 -25.59 -31.64 2.70
N ILE A 481 -25.17 -30.93 3.75
CA ILE A 481 -24.76 -29.53 3.68
C ILE A 481 -23.60 -29.37 2.70
N LEU A 482 -22.54 -30.18 2.83
CA LEU A 482 -21.38 -30.13 1.93
C LEU A 482 -21.76 -30.45 0.48
N GLN A 483 -22.66 -31.40 0.25
CA GLN A 483 -23.14 -31.70 -1.10
C GLN A 483 -23.92 -30.53 -1.72
N LEU A 484 -24.75 -29.84 -0.92
CA LEU A 484 -25.47 -28.66 -1.38
C LEU A 484 -24.52 -27.48 -1.65
N VAL A 485 -23.45 -27.32 -0.85
CA VAL A 485 -22.41 -26.31 -1.09
C VAL A 485 -21.61 -26.65 -2.36
N ALA A 486 -21.19 -27.90 -2.52
CA ALA A 486 -20.45 -28.37 -3.71
C ALA A 486 -21.23 -28.19 -5.02
N THR A 487 -22.56 -28.26 -4.95
CA THR A 487 -23.46 -28.02 -6.09
C THR A 487 -23.90 -26.56 -6.24
N GLY A 488 -23.46 -25.67 -5.34
CA GLY A 488 -23.81 -24.26 -5.33
C GLY A 488 -25.27 -23.97 -4.92
N GLN A 489 -25.96 -24.96 -4.36
CA GLN A 489 -27.37 -24.87 -3.96
C GLN A 489 -27.56 -24.32 -2.55
N LEU A 490 -26.50 -24.29 -1.74
CA LEU A 490 -26.50 -23.73 -0.38
C LEU A 490 -25.31 -22.80 -0.19
N ARG A 491 -25.57 -21.64 0.44
CA ARG A 491 -24.57 -20.67 0.90
C ARG A 491 -24.85 -20.32 2.36
N PRO A 492 -23.84 -19.88 3.13
CA PRO A 492 -24.06 -19.37 4.48
C PRO A 492 -25.09 -18.24 4.49
N SER A 493 -25.85 -18.15 5.56
CA SER A 493 -26.84 -17.12 5.74
C SER A 493 -26.33 -16.06 6.71
N PHE A 494 -26.79 -14.83 6.51
CA PHE A 494 -26.44 -13.68 7.32
C PHE A 494 -27.67 -13.21 8.10
N SER A 495 -27.43 -12.52 9.21
CA SER A 495 -28.45 -11.85 10.01
C SER A 495 -29.12 -10.74 9.20
N SER A 496 -30.36 -10.39 9.57
CA SER A 496 -31.05 -9.24 8.95
C SER A 496 -30.44 -7.89 9.32
N SER A 497 -29.57 -7.86 10.33
CA SER A 497 -28.84 -6.68 10.80
C SER A 497 -27.47 -6.52 10.15
N CYS A 498 -27.04 -7.47 9.32
CA CYS A 498 -25.76 -7.40 8.64
C CYS A 498 -25.66 -6.10 7.81
N PRO A 499 -24.60 -5.28 8.00
CA PRO A 499 -24.42 -4.08 7.21
C PRO A 499 -24.43 -4.41 5.70
N PRO A 500 -25.25 -3.73 4.88
CA PRO A 500 -25.38 -4.05 3.45
C PRO A 500 -24.04 -4.14 2.69
N PRO A 501 -23.03 -3.28 2.95
CA PRO A 501 -21.75 -3.40 2.28
C PRO A 501 -20.96 -4.65 2.66
N ILE A 502 -21.03 -5.09 3.92
CA ILE A 502 -20.38 -6.33 4.39
C ILE A 502 -21.06 -7.56 3.77
N LEU A 503 -22.39 -7.54 3.70
CA LEU A 503 -23.16 -8.59 3.05
C LEU A 503 -22.83 -8.71 1.55
N GLU A 504 -22.62 -7.59 0.87
CA GLU A 504 -22.22 -7.58 -0.54
C GLU A 504 -20.84 -8.22 -0.75
N VAL A 505 -19.87 -7.85 0.08
CA VAL A 505 -18.52 -8.46 0.07
C VAL A 505 -18.60 -9.96 0.30
N ALA A 506 -19.32 -10.38 1.34
CA ALA A 506 -19.44 -11.79 1.66
C ALA A 506 -20.10 -12.59 0.52
N ASN A 507 -21.11 -12.03 -0.14
CA ASN A 507 -21.74 -12.65 -1.31
C ASN A 507 -20.81 -12.79 -2.53
N ARG A 508 -19.84 -11.89 -2.69
CA ARG A 508 -18.80 -11.98 -3.73
C ARG A 508 -17.76 -13.04 -3.39
N CYS A 509 -17.34 -13.14 -2.12
CA CYS A 509 -16.47 -14.22 -1.65
C CYS A 509 -17.10 -15.60 -1.86
N LEU A 510 -18.41 -15.72 -1.61
CA LEU A 510 -19.17 -16.98 -1.67
C LEU A 510 -19.63 -17.38 -3.08
N GLN A 511 -19.03 -16.84 -4.16
CA GLN A 511 -19.35 -17.25 -5.52
C GLN A 511 -18.86 -18.67 -5.82
N VAL A 512 -19.66 -19.41 -6.58
CA VAL A 512 -19.39 -20.83 -6.90
C VAL A 512 -18.19 -20.96 -7.84
N ARG A 513 -18.02 -20.04 -8.79
CA ARG A 513 -16.86 -20.01 -9.68
C ARG A 513 -15.73 -19.23 -9.01
N PRO A 514 -14.51 -19.78 -8.93
CA PRO A 514 -13.37 -19.06 -8.34
C PRO A 514 -13.06 -17.73 -9.04
N ASP A 515 -13.16 -17.67 -10.37
CA ASP A 515 -12.88 -16.45 -11.15
C ASP A 515 -13.82 -15.27 -10.84
N ASP A 516 -14.99 -15.55 -10.28
CA ASP A 516 -15.98 -14.50 -9.92
C ASP A 516 -15.73 -13.94 -8.50
N ARG A 517 -14.76 -14.51 -7.77
CA ARG A 517 -14.37 -14.06 -6.43
C ARG A 517 -13.31 -12.97 -6.52
N PRO A 518 -13.35 -11.97 -5.63
CA PRO A 518 -12.25 -11.01 -5.50
C PRO A 518 -10.99 -11.71 -5.00
N SER A 519 -9.83 -11.17 -5.34
CA SER A 519 -8.57 -11.51 -4.70
C SER A 519 -8.52 -10.97 -3.25
N ALA A 520 -7.64 -11.55 -2.43
CA ALA A 520 -7.39 -11.03 -1.08
C ALA A 520 -6.97 -9.55 -1.09
N ALA A 521 -6.20 -9.12 -2.10
CA ALA A 521 -5.81 -7.72 -2.27
C ALA A 521 -7.03 -6.81 -2.52
N GLU A 522 -7.96 -7.24 -3.38
CA GLU A 522 -9.22 -6.51 -3.61
C GLU A 522 -10.11 -6.47 -2.36
N LEU A 523 -10.12 -7.54 -1.55
CA LEU A 523 -10.87 -7.54 -0.29
C LEU A 523 -10.32 -6.54 0.73
N VAL A 524 -9.00 -6.49 0.89
CA VAL A 524 -8.34 -5.49 1.75
C VAL A 524 -8.73 -4.07 1.33
N GLN A 525 -8.74 -3.79 0.02
CA GLN A 525 -9.18 -2.50 -0.51
C GLN A 525 -10.62 -2.18 -0.12
N ILE A 526 -11.54 -3.13 -0.30
CA ILE A 526 -12.96 -2.91 0.01
C ILE A 526 -13.15 -2.63 1.52
N PHE A 527 -12.51 -3.38 2.42
CA PHE A 527 -12.70 -3.16 3.86
C PHE A 527 -12.08 -1.85 4.36
N GLN A 528 -10.93 -1.45 3.81
CA GLN A 528 -10.32 -0.15 4.13
C GLN A 528 -11.23 1.01 3.72
N GLU A 529 -11.88 0.92 2.56
CA GLU A 529 -12.86 1.93 2.10
C GLU A 529 -14.08 2.01 3.02
N LEU A 530 -14.64 0.87 3.44
CA LEU A 530 -15.78 0.83 4.36
C LEU A 530 -15.45 1.50 5.70
N LEU A 531 -14.24 1.28 6.21
CA LEU A 531 -13.75 1.89 7.44
C LEU A 531 -13.63 3.43 7.30
N LEU A 532 -13.09 3.92 6.18
CA LEU A 532 -12.95 5.35 5.92
C LEU A 532 -14.32 6.05 5.80
N LEU A 533 -15.31 5.39 5.20
CA LEU A 533 -16.67 5.92 5.10
C LEU A 533 -17.34 6.05 6.48
N GLU A 534 -17.16 5.08 7.38
CA GLU A 534 -17.67 5.18 8.76
C GLU A 534 -17.05 6.34 9.54
N LEU A 535 -15.73 6.54 9.42
CA LEU A 535 -15.00 7.66 10.04
C LEU A 535 -15.46 9.03 9.50
N SER A 536 -15.84 9.12 8.23
CA SER A 536 -16.38 10.36 7.63
C SER A 536 -17.83 10.65 8.03
N SER A 537 -18.63 9.63 8.28
CA SER A 537 -20.04 9.75 8.67
C SER A 537 -20.22 10.17 10.13
N SER A 538 -19.28 9.77 11.00
CA SER A 538 -19.26 10.12 12.43
C SER A 538 -18.85 11.58 12.68
N SER A 539 -18.22 12.25 11.72
CA SER A 539 -17.83 13.67 11.82
C SER A 539 -18.98 14.65 11.49
N THR A 540 -20.05 14.19 10.83
CA THR A 540 -21.23 15.02 10.52
C THR A 540 -22.27 15.08 11.65
N ASP A 541 -22.32 14.10 12.56
CA ASP A 541 -23.30 14.06 13.65
C ASP A 541 -22.92 14.93 14.86
N PHE A 542 -21.63 15.25 15.03
CA PHE A 542 -21.16 16.09 16.15
C PHE A 542 -21.55 17.57 16.00
N ARG A 543 -21.80 18.06 14.78
CA ARG A 543 -22.18 19.46 14.51
C ARG A 543 -23.68 19.75 14.60
N ALA A 544 -24.53 18.73 14.65
CA ALA A 544 -25.98 18.89 14.75
C ALA A 544 -26.49 19.00 16.22
N SER A 545 -25.66 18.65 17.21
CA SER A 545 -26.05 18.64 18.63
C SER A 545 -25.63 19.89 19.43
N SER A 546 -24.89 20.83 18.83
CA SER A 546 -24.38 22.03 19.53
C SER A 546 -25.15 23.33 19.25
N LEU A 547 -26.34 23.26 18.64
CA LEU A 547 -27.21 24.41 18.37
C LEU A 547 -28.63 24.20 18.90
N SER A 548 -28.76 23.94 20.20
CA SER A 548 -30.03 24.11 20.92
C SER A 548 -29.85 24.18 22.44
N MET A 549 -29.19 25.22 22.95
CA MET A 549 -29.44 25.66 24.33
C MET A 549 -28.92 27.09 24.56
N ASP A 550 -29.78 28.06 24.29
CA ASP A 550 -29.76 29.38 24.92
C ASP A 550 -31.11 30.06 24.63
N SER A 551 -32.02 30.02 25.60
CA SER A 551 -33.14 30.96 25.85
C SER A 551 -34.15 30.37 26.84
N ILE A 552 -33.81 30.21 28.11
CA ILE A 552 -34.77 30.33 29.24
C ILE A 552 -34.02 30.93 30.44
N GLU A 553 -34.49 32.11 30.83
CA GLU A 553 -34.17 33.02 31.96
C GLU A 553 -32.88 33.86 31.92
#